data_AF-A0A651F2U8-F1
#
_entry.id   AF-A0A651F2U8-F1
#
_cell.length_a   1.000
_cell.length_b   1.000
_cell.length_c   1.000
_cell.angle_alpha   90.00
_cell.angle_beta   90.00
_cell.angle_gamma   90.00
#
_symmetry.space_group_name_H-M   'P 1'
#
loop_
_entity.id
_entity.type
_entity.pdbx_description
1 polymer ?
#
loop_
_entity_poly.entity_id
_entity_poly.type
_entity_poly.pdbx_seq_one_letter_code
_entity_poly.pdbx_strand_id
1 'polypeptide(L)'
;GELGWEIHCPVKDAPLIHESLMETGAGHGLKPFGMAALDSLRIEKGYRAWKGDLSTDYTLLEGGLGRFVTLDKAADFPGKAALAAQAAEGVRKRFAPMIVDAGACDAPYMASVFRGDEIVGEVTSGAWGYRVGASIALAMLRVDCAAPGTALEVSIYGERRPATVQPDRPLWDPENERLRA
;
A
#
# COMPACT_ATOMS: atom_id res chain seq x y z
N GLY A 1 -10.73 3.98 -1.35
CA GLY A 1 -10.82 3.51 0.06
C GLY A 1 -12.03 4.06 0.79
N GLU A 2 -12.98 4.64 0.07
CA GLU A 2 -14.25 5.20 0.57
C GLU A 2 -15.33 4.80 -0.44
N LEU A 3 -16.60 5.03 -0.11
CA LEU A 3 -17.72 4.88 -1.04
C LEU A 3 -17.48 5.75 -2.29
N GLY A 4 -17.66 5.16 -3.46
CA GLY A 4 -17.51 5.85 -4.73
C GLY A 4 -17.57 4.91 -5.91
N TRP A 5 -17.49 5.51 -7.10
CA TRP A 5 -17.57 4.80 -8.38
C TRP A 5 -16.51 5.33 -9.35
N GLU A 6 -16.00 4.46 -10.20
CA GLU A 6 -15.20 4.84 -11.37
C GLU A 6 -16.12 4.95 -12.59
N ILE A 7 -16.16 6.14 -13.21
CA ILE A 7 -17.02 6.41 -14.36
C ILE A 7 -16.18 6.29 -15.63
N HIS A 8 -16.37 5.19 -16.36
CA HIS A 8 -15.74 4.97 -17.66
C HIS A 8 -16.66 5.50 -18.77
N CYS A 9 -16.15 6.39 -19.62
CA CYS A 9 -16.90 7.00 -20.72
C CYS A 9 -16.01 7.23 -21.97
N PRO A 10 -16.61 7.43 -23.16
CA PRO A 10 -15.88 7.95 -24.31
C PRO A 10 -15.25 9.31 -24.00
N VAL A 11 -14.04 9.55 -24.51
CA VAL A 11 -13.27 10.79 -24.24
C VAL A 11 -14.06 12.06 -24.53
N LYS A 12 -14.86 12.06 -25.60
CA LYS A 12 -15.70 13.20 -26.00
C LYS A 12 -16.77 13.58 -24.97
N ASP A 13 -17.19 12.64 -24.12
CA ASP A 13 -18.27 12.83 -23.14
C ASP A 13 -17.70 13.26 -21.78
N ALA A 14 -16.40 13.09 -21.54
CA ALA A 14 -15.76 13.39 -20.26
C ALA A 14 -15.93 14.85 -19.77
N PRO A 15 -15.83 15.89 -20.62
CA PRO A 15 -16.04 17.28 -20.17
C PRO A 15 -17.47 17.50 -19.65
N LEU A 16 -18.49 17.04 -20.39
CA LEU A 16 -19.89 17.17 -20.00
C LEU A 16 -20.19 16.43 -18.69
N ILE A 17 -19.67 15.21 -18.54
CA ILE A 17 -19.82 14.41 -17.32
C ILE A 17 -19.18 15.14 -16.13
N HIS A 18 -17.96 15.65 -16.29
CA HIS A 18 -17.25 16.37 -15.23
C HIS A 18 -18.02 17.63 -14.81
N GLU A 19 -18.45 18.47 -15.75
CA GLU A 19 -19.25 19.68 -15.48
C GLU A 19 -20.54 19.34 -14.74
N SER A 20 -21.28 18.32 -15.21
CA SER A 20 -22.54 17.88 -14.59
C SER A 20 -22.35 17.41 -13.14
N LEU A 21 -21.26 16.67 -12.86
CA LEU A 21 -20.92 16.23 -11.51
C LEU A 21 -20.55 17.40 -10.60
N MET A 22 -19.75 18.35 -11.10
CA MET A 22 -19.35 19.52 -10.34
C MET A 22 -20.54 20.42 -9.98
N GLU A 23 -21.46 20.63 -10.93
CA GLU A 23 -22.69 21.39 -10.69
C GLU A 23 -23.58 20.71 -9.64
N THR A 24 -23.90 19.43 -9.85
CA THR A 24 -24.78 18.67 -8.94
C THR A 24 -24.15 18.50 -7.55
N GLY A 25 -22.83 18.28 -7.50
CA GLY A 25 -22.08 18.06 -6.27
C GLY A 25 -21.77 19.33 -5.47
N ALA A 26 -21.99 20.52 -6.04
CA ALA A 26 -21.65 21.79 -5.38
C ALA A 26 -22.35 21.95 -4.02
N GLY A 27 -23.64 21.59 -3.94
CA GLY A 27 -24.41 21.61 -2.68
C GLY A 27 -23.91 20.63 -1.60
N HIS A 28 -23.14 19.62 -2.01
CA HIS A 28 -22.52 18.64 -1.12
C HIS A 28 -21.05 18.97 -0.81
N GLY A 29 -20.53 20.11 -1.30
CA GLY A 29 -19.14 20.50 -1.13
C GLY A 29 -18.15 19.65 -1.92
N LEU A 30 -18.58 19.07 -3.05
CA LEU A 30 -17.72 18.31 -3.96
C LEU A 30 -16.51 19.17 -4.39
N LYS A 31 -15.32 18.57 -4.35
CA LYS A 31 -14.07 19.21 -4.76
C LYS A 31 -13.21 18.22 -5.55
N PRO A 32 -12.47 18.68 -6.57
CA PRO A 32 -11.44 17.87 -7.18
C PRO A 32 -10.32 17.60 -6.17
N PHE A 33 -9.69 16.43 -6.28
CA PHE A 33 -8.48 16.09 -5.55
C PHE A 33 -7.44 15.51 -6.50
N GLY A 34 -6.17 15.72 -6.19
CA GLY A 34 -5.06 15.31 -7.03
C GLY A 34 -4.39 14.00 -6.60
N MET A 35 -3.38 13.60 -7.36
CA MET A 35 -2.63 12.36 -7.14
C MET A 35 -1.95 12.28 -5.77
N ALA A 36 -1.49 13.40 -5.19
CA ALA A 36 -0.86 13.38 -3.87
C ALA A 36 -1.83 12.96 -2.76
N ALA A 37 -3.07 13.48 -2.82
CA ALA A 37 -4.12 13.06 -1.89
C ALA A 37 -4.54 11.61 -2.16
N LEU A 38 -4.61 11.18 -3.42
CA LEU A 38 -4.90 9.78 -3.77
C LEU A 38 -3.83 8.82 -3.21
N ASP A 39 -2.56 9.19 -3.30
CA ASP A 39 -1.45 8.37 -2.81
C ASP A 39 -1.44 8.27 -1.28
N SER A 40 -1.70 9.37 -0.58
CA SER A 40 -1.92 9.35 0.87
C SER A 40 -3.08 8.42 1.25
N LEU A 41 -4.25 8.57 0.61
CA LEU A 41 -5.45 7.77 0.89
C LEU A 41 -5.25 6.27 0.63
N ARG A 42 -4.52 5.89 -0.43
CA ARG A 42 -4.30 4.47 -0.75
C ARG A 42 -3.28 3.83 0.21
N ILE A 43 -2.28 4.60 0.68
CA ILE A 43 -1.30 4.12 1.66
C ILE A 43 -1.98 3.85 2.99
N GLU A 44 -2.90 4.71 3.43
CA GLU A 44 -3.70 4.48 4.64
C GLU A 44 -4.55 3.21 4.56
N LYS A 45 -4.96 2.81 3.34
CA LYS A 45 -5.67 1.54 3.11
C LYS A 45 -4.74 0.33 2.92
N GLY A 46 -3.42 0.53 2.91
CA GLY A 46 -2.44 -0.51 2.61
C GLY A 46 -2.55 -1.05 1.17
N TYR A 47 -3.08 -0.25 0.24
CA TYR A 47 -3.22 -0.65 -1.16
C TYR A 47 -1.88 -0.56 -1.88
N ARG A 48 -1.53 -1.68 -2.54
CA ARG A 48 -0.28 -1.83 -3.29
C ARG A 48 -0.41 -1.15 -4.66
N ALA A 49 0.60 -0.39 -5.06
CA ALA A 49 0.70 0.25 -6.36
C ALA A 49 1.64 -0.52 -7.31
N TRP A 50 1.25 -0.66 -8.57
CA TRP A 50 2.11 -1.27 -9.60
C TRP A 50 3.38 -0.44 -9.83
N LYS A 51 4.53 -1.11 -9.94
CA LYS A 51 5.90 -0.54 -10.02
C LYS A 51 6.42 0.18 -8.76
N GLY A 52 5.62 0.27 -7.70
CA GLY A 52 6.09 0.66 -6.36
C GLY A 52 6.14 -0.56 -5.46
N ASP A 53 4.97 -1.07 -5.08
CA ASP A 53 4.81 -2.19 -4.16
C ASP A 53 4.67 -3.54 -4.88
N LEU A 54 4.27 -3.53 -6.16
CA LEU A 54 4.19 -4.70 -7.01
C LEU A 54 5.23 -4.58 -8.13
N SER A 55 6.23 -5.45 -8.10
CA SER A 55 7.25 -5.59 -9.13
C SER A 55 7.46 -7.07 -9.46
N THR A 56 8.37 -7.36 -10.39
CA THR A 56 8.82 -8.72 -10.67
C THR A 56 9.79 -9.27 -9.61
N ASP A 57 10.20 -8.45 -8.65
CA ASP A 57 11.15 -8.83 -7.60
C ASP A 57 10.48 -9.58 -6.44
N TYR A 58 9.15 -9.47 -6.34
CA TYR A 58 8.35 -10.08 -5.27
C TYR A 58 7.21 -10.91 -5.85
N THR A 59 6.94 -12.02 -5.20
CA THR A 59 5.77 -12.84 -5.47
C THR A 59 4.49 -12.23 -4.89
N LEU A 60 3.31 -12.64 -5.39
CA LEU A 60 2.03 -12.21 -4.82
C LEU A 60 1.85 -12.67 -3.36
N LEU A 61 2.48 -13.77 -2.96
CA LEU A 61 2.44 -14.24 -1.57
C LEU A 61 3.29 -13.36 -0.66
N GLU A 62 4.49 -12.97 -1.08
CA GLU A 62 5.32 -12.01 -0.36
C GLU A 62 4.62 -10.65 -0.25
N GLY A 63 3.93 -10.21 -1.31
CA GLY A 63 3.14 -8.98 -1.32
C GLY A 63 1.89 -8.97 -0.42
N GLY A 64 1.58 -10.07 0.29
CA GLY A 64 0.36 -10.20 1.11
C GLY A 64 -0.93 -10.31 0.29
N LEU A 65 -0.82 -10.62 -1.01
CA LEU A 65 -1.94 -10.69 -1.95
C LEU A 65 -2.44 -12.11 -2.19
N GLY A 66 -2.09 -13.06 -1.30
CA GLY A 66 -2.50 -14.46 -1.41
C GLY A 66 -4.02 -14.67 -1.52
N ARG A 67 -4.83 -13.78 -0.93
CA ARG A 67 -6.30 -13.82 -1.06
C ARG A 67 -6.83 -13.67 -2.48
N PHE A 68 -6.00 -13.17 -3.40
CA PHE A 68 -6.33 -13.02 -4.82
C PHE A 68 -5.77 -14.17 -5.69
N VAL A 69 -5.06 -15.13 -5.08
CA VAL A 69 -4.45 -16.27 -5.77
C VAL A 69 -5.25 -17.54 -5.50
N THR A 70 -6.00 -17.98 -6.51
CA THR A 70 -6.76 -19.24 -6.46
C THR A 70 -5.89 -20.38 -7.00
N LEU A 71 -5.15 -21.08 -6.13
CA LEU A 71 -4.23 -22.16 -6.52
C LEU A 71 -4.94 -23.44 -6.95
N ASP A 72 -6.16 -23.66 -6.48
CA ASP A 72 -7.01 -24.81 -6.77
C ASP A 72 -7.81 -24.66 -8.09
N LYS A 73 -7.74 -23.51 -8.77
CA LYS A 73 -8.43 -23.34 -10.05
C LYS A 73 -7.90 -24.31 -11.10
N ALA A 74 -8.79 -24.90 -11.89
CA ALA A 74 -8.42 -25.92 -12.88
C ALA A 74 -7.39 -25.43 -13.91
N ALA A 75 -7.48 -24.16 -14.31
CA ALA A 75 -6.56 -23.57 -15.29
C ALA A 75 -5.10 -23.57 -14.78
N ASP A 76 -4.16 -23.92 -15.66
CA ASP A 76 -2.73 -23.76 -15.44
C ASP A 76 -2.28 -22.36 -15.87
N PHE A 77 -2.30 -21.43 -14.92
CA PHE A 77 -1.96 -20.03 -15.17
C PHE A 77 -0.46 -19.80 -15.00
N PRO A 78 0.13 -18.82 -15.69
CA PRO A 78 1.54 -18.48 -15.53
C PRO A 78 1.91 -18.25 -14.06
N GLY A 79 2.90 -18.99 -13.56
CA GLY A 79 3.37 -18.91 -12.18
C GLY A 79 2.65 -19.80 -11.16
N LYS A 80 1.61 -20.56 -11.55
CA LYS A 80 0.84 -21.44 -10.64
C LYS A 80 1.72 -22.39 -9.83
N ALA A 81 2.56 -23.17 -10.51
CA ALA A 81 3.43 -24.16 -9.87
C ALA A 81 4.43 -23.50 -8.90
N ALA A 82 5.00 -22.35 -9.27
CA ALA A 82 5.92 -21.61 -8.42
C ALA A 82 5.24 -21.05 -7.16
N LEU A 83 4.03 -20.48 -7.30
CA LEU A 83 3.26 -19.99 -6.16
C LEU A 83 2.79 -21.14 -5.26
N ALA A 84 2.44 -22.31 -5.83
CA ALA A 84 2.08 -23.48 -5.04
C ALA A 84 3.27 -24.03 -4.22
N ALA A 85 4.46 -24.10 -4.82
CA ALA A 85 5.68 -24.48 -4.11
C ALA A 85 6.00 -23.48 -2.99
N GLN A 86 5.96 -22.18 -3.28
CA GLN A 86 6.21 -21.15 -2.27
C GLN A 86 5.16 -21.14 -1.14
N ALA A 87 3.90 -21.44 -1.43
CA ALA A 87 2.86 -21.59 -0.41
C ALA A 87 3.15 -22.75 0.56
N ALA A 88 3.77 -23.83 0.09
CA ALA A 88 4.18 -24.97 0.91
C ALA A 88 5.48 -24.70 1.69
N GLU A 89 6.45 -24.01 1.08
CA GLU A 89 7.76 -23.73 1.69
C GLU A 89 7.74 -22.55 2.67
N GLY A 90 6.84 -21.57 2.43
CA GLY A 90 6.79 -20.30 3.14
C GLY A 90 7.57 -19.18 2.43
N VAL A 91 7.16 -17.94 2.72
CA VAL A 91 7.77 -16.73 2.14
C VAL A 91 9.00 -16.29 2.92
N ARG A 92 10.01 -15.77 2.23
CA ARG A 92 11.25 -15.25 2.84
C ARG A 92 11.18 -13.76 3.14
N LYS A 93 10.44 -13.02 2.31
CA LYS A 93 10.07 -11.63 2.56
C LYS A 93 8.56 -11.51 2.78
N ARG A 94 8.12 -10.40 3.37
CA ARG A 94 6.71 -10.09 3.57
C ARG A 94 6.47 -8.59 3.48
N PHE A 95 5.41 -8.23 2.78
CA PHE A 95 4.90 -6.88 2.78
C PHE A 95 4.44 -6.49 4.18
N ALA A 96 4.80 -5.30 4.63
CA ALA A 96 4.31 -4.77 5.89
C ALA A 96 4.12 -3.24 5.83
N PRO A 97 3.00 -2.71 6.36
CA PRO A 97 2.90 -1.31 6.69
C PRO A 97 3.73 -0.99 7.95
N MET A 98 4.29 0.20 8.01
CA MET A 98 5.03 0.74 9.16
C MET A 98 4.58 2.17 9.44
N ILE A 99 4.50 2.53 10.72
CA ILE A 99 4.44 3.93 11.15
C ILE A 99 5.87 4.38 11.41
N VAL A 100 6.28 5.50 10.82
CA VAL A 100 7.63 6.04 10.91
C VAL A 100 7.59 7.37 11.65
N ASP A 101 8.47 7.54 12.63
CA ASP A 101 8.77 8.88 13.16
C ASP A 101 9.67 9.59 12.14
N ALA A 102 9.10 10.06 11.04
CA ALA A 102 9.84 10.49 9.85
C ALA A 102 10.41 11.92 9.94
N GLY A 103 10.03 12.70 10.96
CA GLY A 103 10.41 14.11 11.08
C GLY A 103 9.73 14.95 10.00
N ALA A 104 10.50 15.74 9.26
CA ALA A 104 9.97 16.65 8.24
C ALA A 104 9.75 15.99 6.86
N CYS A 105 10.27 14.79 6.64
CA CYS A 105 10.28 14.13 5.34
C CYS A 105 9.76 12.71 5.46
N ASP A 106 8.75 12.33 4.67
CA ASP A 106 8.32 10.95 4.57
C ASP A 106 9.40 10.05 3.94
N ALA A 107 9.30 8.75 4.19
CA ALA A 107 10.27 7.77 3.68
C ALA A 107 10.26 7.73 2.13
N PRO A 108 11.42 7.93 1.46
CA PRO A 108 11.47 7.85 0.01
C PRO A 108 11.38 6.40 -0.49
N TYR A 109 11.01 6.24 -1.75
CA TYR A 109 11.08 4.96 -2.45
C TYR A 109 12.49 4.35 -2.35
N MET A 110 12.55 3.05 -2.05
CA MET A 110 13.79 2.29 -1.84
C MET A 110 14.64 2.76 -0.66
N ALA A 111 14.07 3.51 0.29
CA ALA A 111 14.71 3.72 1.59
C ALA A 111 14.99 2.38 2.25
N SER A 112 16.24 2.16 2.65
CA SER A 112 16.64 0.92 3.32
C SER A 112 16.07 0.87 4.75
N VAL A 113 15.56 -0.30 5.13
CA VAL A 113 15.02 -0.59 6.46
C VAL A 113 16.02 -1.43 7.24
N PHE A 114 16.25 -1.06 8.50
CA PHE A 114 17.31 -1.60 9.34
C PHE A 114 16.77 -2.24 10.60
N ARG A 115 17.51 -3.25 11.08
CA ARG A 115 17.43 -3.79 12.44
C ARG A 115 18.83 -3.78 13.04
N GLY A 116 19.15 -2.76 13.84
CA GLY A 116 20.54 -2.46 14.20
C GLY A 116 21.34 -2.11 12.95
N ASP A 117 22.46 -2.77 12.74
CA ASP A 117 23.35 -2.49 11.59
C ASP A 117 22.97 -3.25 10.30
N GLU A 118 22.01 -4.17 10.37
CA GLU A 118 21.63 -5.00 9.22
C GLU A 118 20.48 -4.38 8.42
N ILE A 119 20.61 -4.37 7.09
CA ILE A 119 19.48 -4.08 6.18
C ILE A 119 18.56 -5.30 6.13
N VAL A 120 17.32 -5.10 6.55
CA VAL A 120 16.29 -6.16 6.60
C VAL A 120 15.16 -5.94 5.60
N GLY A 121 15.20 -4.87 4.81
CA GLY A 121 14.21 -4.63 3.77
C GLY A 121 14.32 -3.26 3.13
N GLU A 122 13.28 -2.94 2.36
CA GLU A 122 13.17 -1.71 1.59
C GLU A 122 11.76 -1.13 1.65
N VAL A 123 11.67 0.20 1.74
CA VAL A 123 10.41 0.93 1.59
C VAL A 123 10.00 0.92 0.11
N THR A 124 8.77 0.53 -0.16
CA THR A 124 8.18 0.49 -1.50
C THR A 124 7.26 1.68 -1.76
N SER A 125 6.67 2.27 -0.73
CA SER A 125 5.88 3.51 -0.80
C SER A 125 5.94 4.26 0.53
N GLY A 126 5.90 5.58 0.51
CA GLY A 126 5.85 6.38 1.74
C GLY A 126 5.08 7.68 1.54
N ALA A 127 4.23 8.02 2.51
CA ALA A 127 3.50 9.29 2.55
C ALA A 127 2.93 9.55 3.96
N TRP A 128 2.65 10.83 4.25
CA TRP A 128 1.83 11.20 5.39
C TRP A 128 0.39 10.72 5.22
N GLY A 129 -0.10 9.93 6.18
CA GLY A 129 -1.52 9.57 6.30
C GLY A 129 -2.27 10.64 7.07
N TYR A 130 -3.02 11.51 6.38
CA TYR A 130 -3.70 12.64 7.01
C TYR A 130 -4.81 12.25 7.99
N ARG A 131 -5.43 11.08 7.84
CA ARG A 131 -6.47 10.56 8.73
C ARG A 131 -5.89 9.72 9.86
N VAL A 132 -4.80 9.01 9.58
CA VAL A 132 -4.04 8.27 10.59
C VAL A 132 -3.23 9.22 11.49
N GLY A 133 -2.82 10.38 10.97
CA GLY A 133 -2.03 11.37 11.69
C GLY A 133 -0.56 10.99 11.86
N ALA A 134 0.00 10.22 10.92
CA ALA A 134 1.38 9.73 11.00
C ALA A 134 2.00 9.53 9.60
N SER A 135 3.34 9.52 9.54
CA SER A 135 4.06 9.08 8.34
C SER A 135 3.96 7.57 8.23
N ILE A 136 3.53 7.09 7.06
CA ILE A 136 3.33 5.68 6.78
C ILE A 136 4.33 5.28 5.70
N ALA A 137 5.03 4.17 5.94
CA ALA A 137 5.84 3.50 4.93
C ALA A 137 5.26 2.10 4.68
N LEU A 138 5.03 1.75 3.43
CA LEU A 138 4.83 0.38 2.99
C LEU A 138 6.20 -0.19 2.63
N ALA A 139 6.50 -1.41 3.05
CA ALA A 139 7.81 -2.00 2.87
C ALA A 139 7.74 -3.48 2.55
N MET A 140 8.78 -3.96 1.86
CA MET A 140 9.11 -5.39 1.80
C MET A 140 10.21 -5.69 2.82
N LEU A 141 9.88 -6.54 3.80
CA LEU A 141 10.76 -6.88 4.92
C LEU A 141 11.11 -8.36 4.89
N ARG A 142 12.27 -8.73 5.43
CA ARG A 142 12.58 -10.12 5.79
C ARG A 142 11.50 -10.64 6.77
N VAL A 143 11.06 -11.88 6.59
CA VAL A 143 9.87 -12.41 7.28
C VAL A 143 9.98 -12.41 8.80
N ASP A 144 11.18 -12.59 9.35
CA ASP A 144 11.50 -12.54 10.78
C ASP A 144 11.46 -11.12 11.39
N CYS A 145 11.37 -10.09 10.54
CA CYS A 145 11.30 -8.68 10.91
C CYS A 145 9.93 -8.05 10.58
N ALA A 146 9.00 -8.84 10.01
CA ALA A 146 7.69 -8.36 9.54
C ALA A 146 6.56 -8.55 10.57
N ALA A 147 6.87 -8.97 11.80
CA ALA A 147 5.85 -9.15 12.84
C ALA A 147 5.35 -7.78 13.35
N PRO A 148 4.02 -7.60 13.55
CA PRO A 148 3.49 -6.37 14.12
C PRO A 148 4.13 -6.03 15.47
N GLY A 149 4.44 -4.75 15.69
CA GLY A 149 5.14 -4.25 16.86
C GLY A 149 6.67 -4.37 16.78
N THR A 150 7.23 -4.96 15.71
CA THR A 150 8.69 -4.98 15.52
C THR A 150 9.20 -3.55 15.33
N ALA A 151 10.17 -3.16 16.15
CA ALA A 151 10.88 -1.89 16.03
C ALA A 151 12.01 -2.02 15.00
N LEU A 152 12.04 -1.10 14.05
CA LEU A 152 13.00 -0.99 12.94
C LEU A 152 13.42 0.46 12.77
N GLU A 153 14.34 0.71 11.85
CA GLU A 153 14.74 2.07 11.46
C GLU A 153 14.69 2.22 9.94
N VAL A 154 14.23 3.36 9.45
CA VAL A 154 14.21 3.68 8.01
C VAL A 154 15.25 4.75 7.73
N SER A 155 16.05 4.56 6.68
CA SER A 155 16.99 5.58 6.23
C SER A 155 16.28 6.66 5.42
N ILE A 156 16.09 7.84 6.00
CA ILE A 156 15.48 9.00 5.35
C ILE A 156 16.57 10.04 5.14
N TYR A 157 17.01 10.22 3.89
CA TYR A 157 18.04 11.19 3.47
C TYR A 157 19.32 11.19 4.33
N GLY A 158 19.77 10.00 4.74
CA GLY A 158 20.98 9.81 5.54
C GLY A 158 20.75 9.72 7.05
N GLU A 159 19.54 9.99 7.53
CA GLU A 159 19.18 9.83 8.95
C GLU A 159 18.43 8.51 9.18
N ARG A 160 18.71 7.83 10.30
CA ARG A 160 17.96 6.66 10.77
C ARG A 160 16.76 7.14 11.57
N ARG A 161 15.55 6.87 11.06
CA ARG A 161 14.30 7.28 11.69
C ARG A 161 13.57 6.05 12.26
N PRO A 162 13.16 6.05 13.54
CA PRO A 162 12.45 4.92 14.13
C PRO A 162 11.16 4.58 13.37
N ALA A 163 10.89 3.29 13.20
CA ALA A 163 9.70 2.77 12.57
C ALA A 163 9.14 1.58 13.35
N THR A 164 7.82 1.45 13.39
CA THR A 164 7.13 0.32 14.02
C THR A 164 6.25 -0.39 13.01
N VAL A 165 6.51 -1.68 12.81
CA VAL A 165 5.73 -2.55 11.94
C VAL A 165 4.29 -2.66 12.43
N GLN A 166 3.35 -2.51 11.51
CA GLN A 166 1.91 -2.59 11.77
C GLN A 166 1.32 -3.91 11.24
N PRO A 167 0.15 -4.34 11.72
CA PRO A 167 -0.58 -5.46 11.11
C PRO A 167 -0.88 -5.22 9.63
N ASP A 168 -0.78 -6.26 8.78
CA ASP A 168 -1.13 -6.18 7.35
C ASP A 168 -2.65 -6.09 7.18
N ARG A 169 -3.17 -4.90 7.45
CA ARG A 169 -4.55 -4.45 7.25
C ARG A 169 -4.55 -2.94 7.04
N PRO A 170 -5.66 -2.32 6.58
CA PRO A 170 -5.75 -0.87 6.50
C PRO A 170 -5.45 -0.21 7.85
N LEU A 171 -4.62 0.83 7.85
CA LEU A 171 -4.40 1.69 9.03
C LEU A 171 -5.60 2.62 9.25
N TRP A 172 -6.28 2.98 8.15
CA TRP A 172 -7.56 3.67 8.18
C TRP A 172 -8.70 2.72 7.80
N ASP A 173 -9.75 2.69 8.62
CA ASP A 173 -10.96 1.87 8.37
C ASP A 173 -10.60 0.38 8.12
N PRO A 174 -10.03 -0.32 9.13
CA PRO A 174 -9.52 -1.69 8.98
C PRO A 174 -10.60 -2.68 8.53
N GLU A 175 -11.85 -2.47 8.95
CA GLU A 175 -12.99 -3.33 8.63
C GLU A 175 -13.62 -3.00 7.26
N ASN A 176 -13.11 -1.97 6.58
CA ASN A 176 -13.61 -1.52 5.28
C ASN A 176 -15.12 -1.20 5.28
N GLU A 177 -15.61 -0.58 6.36
CA GLU A 177 -17.01 -0.23 6.51
C GLU A 177 -17.38 0.92 5.57
N ARG A 178 -16.47 1.88 5.38
CA ARG A 178 -16.69 3.06 4.54
C ARG A 178 -16.75 2.77 3.04
N LEU A 179 -16.33 1.57 2.62
CA LEU A 179 -16.47 1.10 1.24
C LEU A 179 -17.89 0.65 0.92
N ARG A 180 -18.70 0.35 1.95
CA ARG A 180 -20.01 -0.26 1.80
C ARG A 180 -21.10 0.81 1.86
N ALA A 181 -22.16 0.59 1.07
CA ALA A 181 -23.40 1.37 1.11
C ALA A 181 -24.35 0.82 2.18
#